data_AF-A0A392RJR1-F1
#
_entry.id   AF-A0A392RJR1-F1
#
_cell.length_a   1.000
_cell.length_b   1.000
_cell.length_c   1.000
_cell.angle_alpha   90.00
_cell.angle_beta   90.00
_cell.angle_gamma   90.00
#
_symmetry.space_group_name_H-M   'P 1'
#
loop_
_entity.id
_entity.type
_entity.pdbx_description
1 polymer ?
#
loop_
_entity_poly.entity_id
_entity_poly.type
_entity_poly.pdbx_seq_one_letter_code
_entity_poly.pdbx_strand_id
1 'polypeptide(L)'
;VVKVDAISQRLEQIYKRLELIDADAAESRAASILAGLSFSPEMQKKATKTFSGGWRMRIALARALFIEPDMLLLDEPTVTHHYKFLSYV
;
A
#
# COMPACT_ATOMS: atom_id res chain seq x y z
N VAL A 1 -39.25 -3.85 -8.86
CA VAL A 1 -38.05 -4.33 -9.59
C VAL A 1 -37.25 -3.15 -10.14
N VAL A 2 -37.81 -2.33 -11.05
CA VAL A 2 -37.15 -1.14 -11.68
C VAL A 2 -36.39 -0.19 -10.75
N LYS A 3 -36.85 0.03 -9.51
CA LYS A 3 -36.21 0.96 -8.55
C LYS A 3 -34.93 0.42 -7.91
N VAL A 4 -34.79 -0.91 -7.83
CA VAL A 4 -33.60 -1.58 -7.27
C VAL A 4 -32.44 -1.49 -8.26
N ASP A 5 -32.73 -1.64 -9.55
CA ASP A 5 -31.72 -1.54 -10.62
C ASP A 5 -31.08 -0.15 -10.68
N ALA A 6 -31.88 0.91 -10.46
CA ALA A 6 -31.38 2.29 -10.41
C ALA A 6 -30.46 2.56 -9.21
N ILE A 7 -30.69 1.90 -8.07
CA ILE A 7 -29.83 2.02 -6.88
C ILE A 7 -28.51 1.30 -7.11
N SER A 8 -28.55 0.08 -7.66
CA SER A 8 -27.34 -0.69 -7.98
C SER A 8 -26.44 0.04 -8.99
N GLN A 9 -27.01 0.61 -10.04
CA GLN A 9 -26.26 1.41 -11.02
C GLN A 9 -25.61 2.65 -10.39
N ARG A 10 -26.30 3.31 -9.46
CA ARG A 10 -25.75 4.46 -8.74
C ARG A 10 -24.62 4.05 -7.79
N LEU A 11 -24.73 2.89 -7.14
CA LEU A 11 -23.66 2.34 -6.31
C LEU A 11 -22.42 2.01 -7.14
N GLU A 12 -22.57 1.35 -8.29
CA GLU A 12 -21.44 1.07 -9.20
C GLU A 12 -20.73 2.35 -9.67
N GLN A 13 -21.49 3.40 -10.00
CA GLN A 13 -20.90 4.69 -10.39
C GLN A 13 -20.14 5.35 -9.25
N ILE A 14 -20.67 5.26 -8.02
CA ILE A 14 -19.98 5.77 -6.83
C ILE A 14 -18.68 4.99 -6.60
N TYR A 15 -18.73 3.66 -6.65
CA TYR A 15 -17.54 2.81 -6.48
C TYR A 15 -16.47 3.08 -7.53
N LYS A 16 -16.83 3.19 -8.82
CA LYS A 16 -15.88 3.57 -9.89
C LYS A 16 -15.22 4.93 -9.64
N ARG A 17 -16.01 5.90 -9.18
CA ARG A 17 -15.47 7.23 -8.87
C ARG A 17 -14.56 7.21 -7.65
N LEU A 18 -14.88 6.39 -6.66
CA LEU A 18 -14.04 6.16 -5.48
C LEU A 18 -12.71 5.51 -5.87
N GLU A 19 -12.75 4.51 -6.74
CA GLU A 19 -11.56 3.80 -7.26
C GLU A 19 -10.62 4.73 -8.02
N LEU A 20 -11.16 5.65 -8.84
CA LEU A 20 -10.35 6.67 -9.53
C LEU A 20 -9.67 7.62 -8.54
N ILE A 21 -10.39 8.08 -7.51
CA ILE A 21 -9.83 8.96 -6.47
C ILE A 21 -8.75 8.23 -5.66
N ASP A 22 -8.98 6.96 -5.34
CA ASP A 22 -8.00 6.16 -4.59
C ASP A 22 -6.77 5.83 -5.44
N ALA A 23 -6.90 5.70 -6.76
CA ALA A 23 -5.77 5.60 -7.68
C ALA A 23 -4.91 6.87 -7.68
N ASP A 24 -5.51 8.07 -7.63
CA ASP A 24 -4.77 9.33 -7.48
C ASP A 24 -4.07 9.42 -6.10
N ALA A 25 -4.68 8.85 -5.07
CA ALA A 25 -4.10 8.78 -3.72
C ALA A 25 -3.04 7.67 -3.56
N ALA A 26 -3.06 6.64 -4.44
CA ALA A 26 -2.25 5.43 -4.33
C ALA A 26 -0.75 5.74 -4.31
N GLU A 27 -0.27 6.65 -5.17
CA GLU A 27 1.15 7.01 -5.19
C GLU A 27 1.59 7.67 -3.87
N SER A 28 0.77 8.57 -3.34
CA SER A 28 1.02 9.23 -2.04
C SER A 28 0.99 8.23 -0.87
N ARG A 29 0.06 7.27 -0.90
CA ARG A 29 0.00 6.18 0.10
C ARG A 29 1.24 5.29 0.02
N ALA A 30 1.60 4.85 -1.18
CA ALA A 30 2.79 4.02 -1.41
C ALA A 30 4.07 4.73 -0.94
N ALA A 31 4.22 6.02 -1.26
CA ALA A 31 5.36 6.83 -0.82
C ALA A 31 5.43 6.94 0.71
N SER A 32 4.28 7.07 1.39
CA SER A 32 4.19 7.14 2.85
C SER A 32 4.60 5.83 3.52
N ILE A 33 4.13 4.68 3.00
CA ILE A 33 4.53 3.35 3.49
C ILE A 33 6.03 3.13 3.30
N LEU A 34 6.55 3.44 2.11
CA LEU A 34 7.97 3.31 1.79
C LEU A 34 8.84 4.22 2.66
N ALA A 35 8.40 5.45 2.95
CA ALA A 35 9.09 6.34 3.88
C ALA A 35 9.15 5.74 5.30
N GLY A 36 8.07 5.10 5.77
CA GLY A 36 8.04 4.36 7.03
C GLY A 36 9.04 3.19 7.08
N LEU A 37 9.36 2.58 5.92
CA LEU A 37 10.36 1.53 5.76
C LEU A 37 11.78 2.04 5.42
N SER A 38 12.02 3.34 5.63
CA SER A 38 13.31 4.01 5.42
C SER A 38 13.74 4.16 3.94
N PHE A 39 12.81 4.15 2.99
CA PHE A 39 13.13 4.49 1.60
C PHE A 39 13.10 6.01 1.39
N SER A 40 14.24 6.59 1.00
CA SER A 40 14.30 8.00 0.62
C SER A 40 13.54 8.27 -0.69
N PRO A 41 13.11 9.52 -0.97
CA PRO A 41 12.44 9.86 -2.23
C PRO A 41 13.24 9.47 -3.48
N GLU A 42 14.57 9.53 -3.41
CA GLU A 42 15.45 9.10 -4.50
C GLU A 42 15.43 7.58 -4.68
N MET A 43 15.36 6.81 -3.59
CA MET A 43 15.27 5.35 -3.63
C MET A 43 13.94 4.88 -4.19
N GLN A 44 12.85 5.58 -3.89
CA GLN A 44 11.52 5.25 -4.40
C GLN A 44 11.45 5.30 -5.94
N LYS A 45 12.33 6.08 -6.58
CA LYS A 45 12.44 6.20 -8.05
C LYS A 45 13.41 5.18 -8.68
N LYS A 46 14.17 4.42 -7.89
CA LYS A 46 15.15 3.45 -8.39
C LYS A 46 14.49 2.13 -8.76
N ALA A 47 15.03 1.47 -9.79
CA ALA A 47 14.58 0.14 -10.18
C ALA A 47 14.82 -0.89 -9.07
N THR A 48 13.80 -1.71 -8.78
CA THR A 48 13.82 -2.69 -7.67
C THR A 48 14.99 -3.69 -7.74
N LYS A 49 15.46 -4.02 -8.94
CA LYS A 49 16.60 -4.91 -9.20
C LYS A 49 17.93 -4.40 -8.64
N THR A 50 18.05 -3.10 -8.37
CA THR A 50 19.28 -2.46 -7.88
C THR A 50 19.47 -2.58 -6.36
N PHE A 51 18.44 -3.04 -5.65
CA PHE A 51 18.46 -3.19 -4.20
C PHE A 51 19.02 -4.54 -3.74
N SER A 52 19.66 -4.54 -2.56
CA SER A 52 20.11 -5.77 -1.91
C SER A 52 18.94 -6.64 -1.46
N GLY A 53 19.21 -7.89 -1.07
CA GLY A 53 18.17 -8.83 -0.60
C GLY A 53 17.30 -8.28 0.52
N GLY A 54 17.90 -7.64 1.54
CA GLY A 54 17.16 -7.05 2.66
C GLY A 54 16.27 -5.87 2.26
N TRP A 55 16.73 -5.03 1.32
CA TRP A 55 15.90 -3.95 0.77
C TRP A 55 14.75 -4.49 -0.08
N ARG A 56 14.96 -5.57 -0.85
CA ARG A 56 13.88 -6.25 -1.58
C ARG A 56 12.85 -6.89 -0.65
N MET A 57 13.26 -7.42 0.50
CA MET A 57 12.34 -7.88 1.55
C MET A 57 11.47 -6.71 2.07
N ARG A 58 12.05 -5.54 2.30
CA ARG A 58 11.30 -4.33 2.69
C ARG A 58 10.32 -3.87 1.61
N ILE A 59 10.69 -3.97 0.33
CA ILE A 59 9.76 -3.69 -0.78
C ILE A 59 8.59 -4.68 -0.76
N ALA A 60 8.85 -5.98 -0.52
CA ALA A 60 7.79 -6.98 -0.41
C ALA A 60 6.85 -6.68 0.76
N LEU A 61 7.39 -6.25 1.90
CA LEU A 61 6.60 -5.79 3.05
C LEU A 61 5.76 -4.54 2.72
N ALA A 62 6.34 -3.53 2.05
CA ALA A 62 5.58 -2.35 1.61
C ALA A 62 4.39 -2.73 0.73
N ARG A 63 4.59 -3.68 -0.20
CA ARG A 63 3.53 -4.19 -1.07
C ARG A 63 2.43 -4.90 -0.27
N ALA A 64 2.81 -5.69 0.73
CA ALA A 64 1.83 -6.35 1.59
C ALA A 64 1.00 -5.33 2.38
N LEU A 65 1.64 -4.30 2.96
CA LEU A 65 0.95 -3.24 3.69
C LEU A 65 0.06 -2.37 2.79
N PHE A 66 0.48 -2.12 1.55
CA PHE A 66 -0.27 -1.30 0.60
C PHE A 66 -1.65 -1.89 0.26
N ILE A 67 -1.80 -3.22 0.37
CA ILE A 67 -3.05 -3.94 0.11
C ILE A 67 -4.01 -3.84 1.31
N GLU A 68 -3.57 -3.28 2.45
CA GLU A 68 -4.35 -3.15 3.68
C GLU A 68 -5.00 -4.49 4.13
N PRO A 69 -4.20 -5.56 4.33
CA PRO A 69 -4.73 -6.87 4.67
C PRO A 69 -5.29 -6.90 6.10
N ASP A 70 -6.41 -7.61 6.31
CA ASP A 70 -6.97 -7.83 7.64
C ASP A 70 -6.02 -8.58 8.58
N MET A 71 -5.16 -9.44 8.02
CA MET A 71 -4.17 -10.21 8.75
C MET A 71 -2.88 -10.37 7.94
N LEU A 72 -1.75 -10.01 8.53
CA LEU A 72 -0.42 -10.14 7.94
C LEU A 72 0.43 -11.10 8.79
N LEU A 73 0.82 -12.24 8.21
CA LEU A 73 1.74 -13.19 8.84
C LEU A 73 3.17 -12.92 8.33
N LEU A 74 4.10 -12.69 9.26
CA LEU A 74 5.51 -12.49 8.98
C LEU A 74 6.30 -13.57 9.72
N ASP A 75 6.98 -14.44 8.97
CA ASP A 75 7.91 -15.41 9.55
C ASP A 75 9.31 -14.77 9.63
N GLU A 76 9.85 -14.67 10.84
CA GLU A 76 11.16 -14.07 11.14
C GLU A 76 11.45 -12.73 10.39
N PRO A 77 10.64 -11.66 10.57
CA PRO A 77 10.89 -10.40 9.90
C PRO A 77 12.06 -9.67 10.53
N THR A 78 13.29 -10.00 10.13
CA THR A 78 14.49 -9.24 10.52
C THR A 78 14.57 -7.93 9.71
N VAL A 79 13.55 -7.09 9.84
CA VAL A 79 13.62 -5.66 9.47
C VAL A 79 14.40 -4.95 10.56
N THR A 80 15.72 -5.16 10.59
CA THR A 80 16.63 -4.39 11.45
C THR A 80 16.53 -2.93 11.03
N HIS A 81 15.64 -2.16 11.65
CA HIS A 81 15.75 -0.75 12.04
C HIS A 81 14.70 -0.50 13.14
N HIS A 82 15.22 -0.08 14.27
CA HIS A 82 14.60 0.12 15.57
C HIS A 82 13.56 1.26 15.50
N TYR A 83 12.33 1.00 15.97
CA TYR A 83 11.34 1.97 16.49
C TYR A 83 10.64 2.86 15.46
N LYS A 84 9.55 2.34 14.87
CA LYS A 84 8.35 3.14 14.50
C LYS A 84 7.15 2.34 13.94
N PHE A 85 7.20 1.00 13.92
CA PHE A 85 6.09 0.20 13.39
C PHE A 85 4.79 0.26 14.21
N LEU A 86 4.85 0.70 15.48
CA LEU A 86 3.73 0.66 16.42
C LEU A 86 2.83 1.91 16.43
N SER A 87 2.99 2.85 15.48
CA SER A 87 2.15 4.07 15.44
C SER A 87 1.11 4.10 14.32
N TYR A 88 0.97 3.05 13.53
CA TYR A 88 0.07 2.99 12.38
C TYR A 88 -0.85 1.76 12.39
N VAL A 89 -1.21 1.27 13.58
CA VAL A 89 -2.39 0.42 13.79
C VAL A 89 -3.32 1.15 14.73
#